data_AF-A0A7W1MCD5-F1
#
_entry.id   AF-A0A7W1MCD5-F1
#
_cell.length_a   1.000
_cell.length_b   1.000
_cell.length_c   1.000
_cell.angle_alpha   90.00
_cell.angle_beta   90.00
_cell.angle_gamma   90.00
#
_symmetry.space_group_name_H-M   'P 1'
#
loop_
_entity.id
_entity.type
_entity.pdbx_description
1 polymer ?
#
loop_
_entity_poly.entity_id
_entity_poly.type
_entity_poly.pdbx_seq_one_letter_code
_entity_poly.pdbx_strand_id
1 'polypeptide(L)'
;MLMCFCGAMLTNSLLCADEVNEDGHVPVGSRALPVEEHVAQNEARTKLYSLDLQVDAQLPEGIKVAAEESDVKGVRKMSKGNNAEEVTQHDMFYTSHPGAFHRPYSIGYSGDTVEFEDGSVWSVKHNDALKTLNWLATDLIVVTPNRSWLSSHDFRLTNQNTGVSVQASLTLGPIYNAPFTHWIVGIDYYNNTVYLEDGTVWKMSYFTENSFRNWVVNDTVIIGINDGWLSYTSPNILINVNMLDYAAGIVAH
;
A
#
# COMPACT_ATOMS: atom_id res chain seq x y z
N MET A 1 -20.02 36.52 59.58
CA MET A 1 -20.73 35.64 58.64
C MET A 1 -20.00 35.73 57.31
N LEU A 2 -19.03 34.85 57.08
CA LEU A 2 -18.13 34.88 55.92
C LEU A 2 -18.61 33.78 54.97
N MET A 3 -19.21 34.14 53.83
CA MET A 3 -19.63 33.17 52.83
C MET A 3 -18.47 32.88 51.86
N CYS A 4 -17.96 31.66 51.93
CA CYS A 4 -16.95 31.13 51.02
C CYS A 4 -17.69 30.55 49.80
N PHE A 5 -17.58 31.21 48.64
CA PHE A 5 -18.11 30.72 47.37
C PHE A 5 -17.10 29.76 46.73
N CYS A 6 -17.38 28.46 46.76
CA CYS A 6 -16.69 27.47 45.94
C CYS A 6 -17.22 27.57 44.50
N GLY A 7 -16.46 28.22 43.62
CA GLY A 7 -16.68 28.19 42.18
C GLY A 7 -16.19 26.85 41.61
N ALA A 8 -17.12 25.95 41.30
CA ALA A 8 -16.83 24.76 40.52
C ALA A 8 -16.54 25.18 39.07
N MET A 9 -15.29 25.02 38.63
CA MET A 9 -14.90 25.15 37.23
C MET A 9 -15.37 23.90 36.49
N LEU A 10 -16.49 24.01 35.77
CA LEU A 10 -16.89 23.03 34.77
C LEU A 10 -15.94 23.16 33.58
N THR A 11 -14.98 22.24 33.48
CA THR A 11 -14.20 22.06 32.26
C THR A 11 -15.12 21.48 31.20
N ASN A 12 -15.57 22.31 30.25
CA ASN A 12 -16.16 21.83 29.01
C ASN A 12 -15.08 21.03 28.27
N SER A 13 -15.17 19.71 28.36
CA SER A 13 -14.49 18.81 27.44
C SER A 13 -15.00 19.15 26.05
N LEU A 14 -14.15 19.80 25.26
CA LEU A 14 -14.37 20.07 23.85
C LEU A 14 -14.43 18.71 23.15
N LEU A 15 -15.64 18.20 22.94
CA LEU A 15 -15.89 17.13 21.99
C LEU A 15 -15.52 17.70 20.62
N CYS A 16 -14.31 17.42 20.14
CA CYS A 16 -14.02 17.49 18.72
C CYS A 16 -14.99 16.53 18.05
N ALA A 17 -16.08 17.06 17.51
CA ALA A 17 -16.84 16.35 16.50
C ALA A 17 -15.89 16.19 15.32
N ASP A 18 -15.49 14.95 15.04
CA ASP A 18 -14.81 14.62 13.80
C ASP A 18 -15.64 15.18 12.65
N GLU A 19 -15.05 16.08 11.86
CA GLU A 19 -15.63 16.49 10.59
C GLU A 19 -15.71 15.25 9.73
N VAL A 20 -16.89 14.64 9.71
CA VAL A 20 -17.22 13.57 8.77
C VAL A 20 -17.08 14.21 7.39
N ASN A 21 -16.01 13.85 6.68
CA ASN A 21 -15.77 14.26 5.31
C ASN A 21 -17.06 13.99 4.52
N GLU A 22 -17.63 15.02 3.87
CA GLU A 22 -19.00 14.97 3.32
C GLU A 22 -19.18 13.85 2.29
N ASP A 23 -18.08 13.37 1.70
CA ASP A 23 -18.06 12.32 0.68
C ASP A 23 -18.01 10.89 1.25
N GLY A 24 -17.95 10.72 2.58
CA GLY A 24 -17.97 9.41 3.23
C GLY A 24 -16.68 8.57 3.06
N HIS A 25 -15.63 9.12 2.46
CA HIS A 25 -14.33 8.44 2.35
C HIS A 25 -13.56 8.44 3.66
N VAL A 26 -12.85 7.34 3.91
CA VAL A 26 -11.97 7.21 5.07
C VAL A 26 -10.68 8.02 4.85
N PRO A 27 -10.33 8.95 5.76
CA PRO A 27 -9.15 9.78 5.59
C PRO A 27 -7.87 8.97 5.78
N VAL A 28 -7.00 9.03 4.77
CA VAL A 28 -5.73 8.29 4.72
C VAL A 28 -4.74 8.89 5.72
N GLY A 29 -4.07 8.05 6.52
CA GLY A 29 -3.03 8.51 7.46
C GLY A 29 -3.54 9.49 8.54
N SER A 30 -4.85 9.53 8.77
CA SER A 30 -5.49 10.46 9.70
C SER A 30 -5.13 10.21 11.16
N ARG A 31 -4.77 8.98 11.51
CA ARG A 31 -4.39 8.63 12.87
C ARG A 31 -2.90 8.81 13.03
N ALA A 32 -2.55 9.79 13.85
CA ALA A 32 -1.17 10.04 14.20
C ALA A 32 -0.58 8.82 14.93
N LEU A 33 0.53 8.31 14.40
CA LEU A 33 1.44 7.49 15.20
C LEU A 33 1.90 8.30 16.43
N PRO A 34 2.20 7.65 17.56
CA PRO A 34 2.94 8.29 18.64
C PRO A 34 4.20 8.96 18.06
N VAL A 35 4.48 10.20 18.48
CA VAL A 35 5.59 11.01 17.94
C VAL A 35 6.91 10.25 17.96
N GLU A 36 7.16 9.49 19.02
CA GLU A 36 8.36 8.68 19.20
C GLU A 36 8.53 7.63 18.09
N GLU A 37 7.43 7.01 17.68
CA GLU A 37 7.44 5.97 16.64
C GLU A 37 7.59 6.57 15.25
N HIS A 38 6.93 7.71 14.99
CA HIS A 38 7.12 8.45 13.75
C HIS A 38 8.57 8.92 13.57
N VAL A 39 9.22 9.37 14.65
CA VAL A 39 10.65 9.69 14.65
C VAL A 39 11.49 8.44 14.37
N ALA A 40 11.20 7.32 15.04
CA ALA A 40 11.92 6.07 14.83
C ALA A 40 11.83 5.55 13.37
N GLN A 41 10.64 5.62 12.75
CA GLN A 41 10.45 5.22 11.35
C GLN A 41 11.21 6.14 10.39
N ASN A 42 11.16 7.46 10.60
CA ASN A 42 11.89 8.41 9.77
C ASN A 42 13.41 8.28 9.93
N GLU A 43 13.89 8.02 11.15
CA GLU A 43 15.30 7.72 11.39
C GLU A 43 15.73 6.42 10.69
N ALA A 44 14.90 5.37 10.71
CA ALA A 44 15.19 4.13 10.01
C ALA A 44 15.26 4.32 8.49
N ARG A 45 14.30 5.05 7.90
CA ARG A 45 14.32 5.43 6.47
C ARG A 45 15.58 6.25 6.14
N THR A 46 15.93 7.23 6.97
CA THR A 46 17.11 8.09 6.76
C THR A 46 18.41 7.30 6.88
N LYS A 47 18.51 6.37 7.83
CA LYS A 47 19.67 5.49 7.98
C LYS A 47 19.90 4.64 6.74
N LEU A 48 18.84 4.02 6.20
CA LEU A 48 18.92 3.27 4.95
C LEU A 48 19.44 4.14 3.80
N TYR A 49 18.89 5.35 3.62
CA TYR A 49 19.35 6.29 2.60
C TYR A 49 20.84 6.66 2.76
N SER A 50 21.30 6.88 4.00
CA SER A 50 22.70 7.22 4.26
C SER A 50 23.67 6.06 4.02
N LEU A 51 23.23 4.81 4.25
CA LEU A 51 24.02 3.61 3.99
C LEU A 51 24.27 3.43 2.49
N ASP A 52 23.24 3.62 1.67
CA ASP A 52 23.37 3.45 0.22
C ASP A 52 24.23 4.54 -0.43
N LEU A 53 24.13 5.79 0.02
CA LEU A 53 25.04 6.86 -0.42
C LEU A 53 26.52 6.55 -0.12
N GLN A 54 26.81 5.83 0.97
CA GLN A 54 28.17 5.40 1.28
C GLN A 54 28.64 4.25 0.38
N VAL A 55 27.74 3.34 -0.03
CA VAL A 55 28.05 2.28 -1.00
C VAL A 55 28.41 2.88 -2.36
N ASP A 56 27.67 3.88 -2.83
CA ASP A 56 27.93 4.56 -4.10
C ASP A 56 29.23 5.40 -4.09
N ALA A 57 29.60 5.92 -2.92
CA ALA A 57 30.85 6.66 -2.72
C ALA A 57 32.09 5.76 -2.64
N GLN A 58 31.93 4.48 -2.25
CA GLN A 58 33.03 3.52 -2.14
C GLN A 58 33.22 2.64 -3.38
N LEU A 59 32.30 2.70 -4.36
CA LEU A 59 32.48 2.04 -5.65
C LEU A 59 33.66 2.69 -6.41
N PRO A 60 34.76 1.95 -6.67
CA PRO A 60 35.93 2.49 -7.34
C PRO A 60 35.51 3.06 -8.71
N GLU A 61 36.00 4.26 -9.03
CA GLU A 61 35.63 5.02 -10.26
C GLU A 61 35.84 4.21 -11.56
N GLY A 62 36.61 3.13 -11.53
CA GLY A 62 36.81 2.22 -12.66
C GLY A 62 35.64 1.26 -12.98
N ILE A 63 34.59 1.17 -12.16
CA ILE A 63 33.42 0.30 -12.39
C ILE A 63 32.17 1.11 -12.80
N LYS A 64 32.24 2.45 -12.87
CA LYS A 64 31.10 3.30 -13.26
C LYS A 64 30.79 3.31 -14.77
N VAL A 65 31.57 2.62 -15.60
CA VAL A 65 31.42 2.65 -17.07
C VAL A 65 30.86 1.34 -17.66
N ALA A 66 30.59 0.31 -16.84
CA ALA A 66 30.13 -0.98 -17.35
C ALA A 66 28.65 -1.30 -17.07
N ALA A 67 27.93 -0.49 -16.29
CA ALA A 67 26.56 -0.80 -15.87
C ALA A 67 25.47 0.06 -16.54
N GLU A 68 25.83 1.15 -17.25
CA GLU A 68 24.85 2.02 -17.93
C GLU A 68 24.94 1.98 -19.48
N GLU A 69 25.81 1.14 -20.06
CA GLU A 69 26.00 1.05 -21.52
C GLU A 69 25.81 -0.37 -22.10
N SER A 70 24.92 -1.18 -21.52
CA SER A 70 24.45 -2.43 -22.15
C SER A 70 23.05 -2.33 -22.75
N ASP A 71 22.63 -1.12 -23.13
CA ASP A 71 21.43 -0.94 -23.95
C ASP A 71 21.78 -0.19 -25.25
N VAL A 72 21.49 -0.84 -26.38
CA VAL A 72 21.44 -0.30 -27.74
C VAL A 72 22.77 0.04 -28.45
N LYS A 73 23.52 -0.99 -28.85
CA LYS A 73 24.14 -1.01 -30.20
C LYS A 73 23.60 -2.17 -31.02
N GLY A 74 22.66 -1.81 -31.90
CA GLY A 74 21.98 -2.71 -32.81
C GLY A 74 22.94 -3.47 -33.73
N VAL A 75 22.87 -4.79 -33.63
CA VAL A 75 23.05 -5.67 -34.78
C VAL A 75 21.66 -5.90 -35.36
N ARG A 76 21.31 -5.14 -36.41
CA ARG A 76 20.21 -5.46 -37.33
C ARG A 76 20.53 -6.81 -37.99
N LYS A 77 20.14 -7.92 -37.36
CA LYS A 77 19.78 -9.12 -38.09
C LYS A 77 18.32 -8.97 -38.48
N MET A 78 18.09 -8.69 -39.75
CA MET A 78 16.77 -8.89 -40.37
C MET A 78 16.50 -10.40 -40.39
N SER A 79 16.06 -10.97 -39.27
CA SER A 79 15.39 -12.26 -39.26
C SER A 79 13.94 -12.04 -39.69
N LYS A 80 13.73 -12.15 -41.01
CA LYS A 80 12.45 -12.59 -41.54
C LYS A 80 12.16 -13.98 -40.94
N GLY A 81 11.08 -14.13 -40.19
CA GLY A 81 10.55 -15.46 -39.89
C GLY A 81 9.87 -15.55 -38.53
N ASN A 82 8.53 -15.48 -38.58
CA ASN A 82 7.59 -16.05 -37.63
C ASN A 82 7.54 -15.39 -36.25
N ASN A 83 6.82 -14.27 -36.18
CA ASN A 83 6.26 -13.70 -34.95
C ASN A 83 5.23 -14.69 -34.37
N ALA A 84 5.68 -15.75 -33.72
CA ALA A 84 4.89 -16.33 -32.66
C ALA A 84 5.11 -15.41 -31.46
N GLU A 85 4.08 -14.64 -31.10
CA GLU A 85 4.05 -13.96 -29.80
C GLU A 85 4.38 -15.02 -28.74
N GLU A 86 5.58 -14.94 -28.19
CA GLU A 86 5.96 -15.70 -27.02
C GLU A 86 5.05 -15.18 -25.91
N VAL A 87 3.96 -15.92 -25.67
CA VAL A 87 3.05 -15.71 -24.56
C VAL A 87 3.89 -15.88 -23.31
N THR A 88 4.44 -14.78 -22.82
CA THR A 88 5.12 -14.73 -21.54
C THR A 88 4.08 -15.15 -20.52
N GLN A 89 4.26 -16.33 -19.94
CA GLN A 89 3.46 -16.75 -18.79
C GLN A 89 3.73 -15.74 -17.69
N HIS A 90 2.82 -14.78 -17.54
CA HIS A 90 2.86 -13.88 -16.41
C HIS A 90 2.56 -14.71 -15.16
N ASP A 91 3.48 -14.66 -14.20
CA ASP A 91 3.31 -15.30 -12.89
C ASP A 91 2.02 -14.76 -12.26
N MET A 92 1.00 -15.60 -12.24
CA MET A 92 -0.27 -15.27 -11.59
C MET A 92 -0.02 -15.20 -10.09
N PHE A 93 -0.34 -14.06 -9.48
CA PHE A 93 -0.16 -13.92 -8.05
C PHE A 93 -1.11 -14.86 -7.29
N TYR A 94 -0.56 -15.57 -6.31
CA TYR A 94 -1.35 -16.38 -5.40
C TYR A 94 -1.92 -15.52 -4.27
N THR A 95 -3.17 -15.77 -3.89
CA THR A 95 -3.87 -15.10 -2.79
C THR A 95 -4.69 -16.09 -1.99
N SER A 96 -4.82 -15.87 -0.68
CA SER A 96 -5.75 -16.59 0.21
C SER A 96 -7.12 -15.92 0.32
N HIS A 97 -7.28 -14.71 -0.23
CA HIS A 97 -8.52 -13.94 -0.15
C HIS A 97 -8.91 -13.32 -1.50
N PRO A 98 -10.17 -13.45 -1.97
CA PRO A 98 -10.60 -12.88 -3.25
C PRO A 98 -10.61 -11.35 -3.26
N GLY A 99 -10.75 -10.70 -2.11
CA GLY A 99 -10.68 -9.23 -1.97
C GLY A 99 -9.31 -8.61 -2.26
N ALA A 100 -8.28 -9.42 -2.58
CA ALA A 100 -6.98 -8.92 -3.00
C ALA A 100 -6.94 -8.43 -4.47
N PHE A 101 -7.99 -8.72 -5.25
CA PHE A 101 -8.14 -8.27 -6.62
C PHE A 101 -9.12 -7.10 -6.68
N HIS A 102 -8.66 -6.00 -7.27
CA HIS A 102 -9.40 -4.76 -7.45
C HIS A 102 -9.70 -4.53 -8.93
N ARG A 103 -10.68 -3.70 -9.22
CA ARG A 103 -11.07 -3.28 -10.57
C ARG A 103 -11.01 -1.77 -10.68
N PRO A 104 -10.40 -1.22 -11.75
CA PRO A 104 -10.45 0.21 -11.98
C PRO A 104 -11.92 0.63 -12.18
N TYR A 105 -12.40 1.55 -11.36
CA TYR A 105 -13.67 2.23 -11.56
C TYR A 105 -13.49 3.41 -12.51
N SER A 106 -12.48 4.25 -12.24
CA SER A 106 -12.14 5.40 -13.07
C SER A 106 -10.63 5.59 -13.16
N ILE A 107 -10.17 6.22 -14.24
CA ILE A 107 -8.77 6.57 -14.45
C ILE A 107 -8.75 8.05 -14.83
N GLY A 108 -7.89 8.83 -14.18
CA GLY A 108 -7.71 10.25 -14.49
C GLY A 108 -7.35 10.44 -15.96
N TYR A 109 -7.73 11.58 -16.53
CA TYR A 109 -7.49 11.88 -17.95
C TYR A 109 -6.01 11.78 -18.35
N SER A 110 -5.09 12.11 -17.43
CA SER A 110 -3.65 12.00 -17.59
C SER A 110 -3.06 10.65 -17.18
N GLY A 111 -3.86 9.75 -16.60
CA GLY A 111 -3.43 8.46 -16.05
C GLY A 111 -2.66 8.56 -14.73
N ASP A 112 -2.61 9.76 -14.14
CA ASP A 112 -1.95 10.07 -12.87
C ASP A 112 -2.78 9.71 -11.63
N THR A 113 -4.05 9.34 -11.83
CA THR A 113 -4.92 8.82 -10.77
C THR A 113 -5.68 7.58 -11.24
N VAL A 114 -5.91 6.66 -10.32
CA VAL A 114 -6.76 5.47 -10.51
C VAL A 114 -7.69 5.36 -9.31
N GLU A 115 -8.97 5.23 -9.57
CA GLU A 115 -10.01 4.95 -8.57
C GLU A 115 -10.44 3.49 -8.70
N PHE A 116 -10.55 2.78 -7.58
CA PHE A 116 -11.03 1.39 -7.53
C PHE A 116 -12.53 1.31 -7.22
N GLU A 117 -13.11 0.11 -7.34
CA GLU A 117 -14.52 -0.17 -7.08
C GLU A 117 -14.95 0.06 -5.64
N ASP A 118 -14.01 0.08 -4.71
CA ASP A 118 -14.21 0.42 -3.30
C ASP A 118 -14.21 1.94 -3.04
N GLY A 119 -13.96 2.74 -4.09
CA GLY A 119 -13.83 4.19 -4.06
C GLY A 119 -12.45 4.69 -3.60
N SER A 120 -11.50 3.81 -3.32
CA SER A 120 -10.14 4.24 -3.00
C SER A 120 -9.48 4.90 -4.21
N VAL A 121 -8.78 6.02 -3.99
CA VAL A 121 -8.09 6.78 -5.05
C VAL A 121 -6.59 6.73 -4.84
N TRP A 122 -5.89 6.37 -5.90
CA TRP A 122 -4.44 6.17 -5.92
C TRP A 122 -3.78 7.16 -6.86
N SER A 123 -2.79 7.91 -6.38
CA SER A 123 -1.94 8.74 -7.22
C SER A 123 -0.80 7.91 -7.79
N VAL A 124 -0.66 7.93 -9.11
CA VAL A 124 0.33 7.18 -9.87
C VAL A 124 1.55 8.07 -10.11
N LYS A 125 2.75 7.49 -10.02
CA LYS A 125 4.00 8.16 -10.36
C LYS A 125 3.91 8.74 -11.77
N HIS A 126 4.26 10.01 -11.94
CA HIS A 126 4.13 10.73 -13.21
C HIS A 126 4.72 9.99 -14.43
N ASN A 127 5.91 9.38 -14.28
CA ASN A 127 6.55 8.63 -15.37
C ASN A 127 5.83 7.33 -15.75
N ASP A 128 4.97 6.83 -14.88
CA ASP A 128 4.15 5.64 -15.10
C ASP A 128 2.72 5.99 -15.55
N ALA A 129 2.31 7.26 -15.51
CA ALA A 129 0.92 7.67 -15.75
C ALA A 129 0.37 7.21 -17.11
N LEU A 130 1.15 7.32 -18.20
CA LEU A 130 0.70 6.86 -19.51
C LEU A 130 0.44 5.33 -19.59
N LYS A 131 0.99 4.55 -18.65
CA LYS A 131 0.81 3.09 -18.62
C LYS A 131 -0.57 2.70 -18.12
N THR A 132 -1.25 3.56 -17.34
CA THR A 132 -2.58 3.27 -16.79
C THR A 132 -3.69 3.60 -17.78
N LEU A 133 -3.45 4.46 -18.78
CA LEU A 133 -4.46 4.88 -19.77
C LEU A 133 -5.06 3.73 -20.59
N ASN A 134 -4.40 2.57 -20.63
CA ASN A 134 -4.88 1.38 -21.32
C ASN A 134 -5.55 0.36 -20.39
N TRP A 135 -5.67 0.63 -19.09
CA TRP A 135 -6.35 -0.26 -18.17
C TRP A 135 -7.86 -0.17 -18.36
N LEU A 136 -8.52 -1.32 -18.39
CA LEU A 136 -9.96 -1.44 -18.57
C LEU A 136 -10.63 -1.68 -17.22
N ALA A 137 -11.91 -1.30 -17.09
CA ALA A 137 -12.68 -1.55 -15.87
C ALA A 137 -12.92 -3.05 -15.57
N THR A 138 -12.66 -3.91 -16.56
CA THR A 138 -12.72 -5.38 -16.41
C THR A 138 -11.38 -5.99 -16.01
N ASP A 139 -10.30 -5.22 -16.00
CA ASP A 139 -8.98 -5.71 -15.62
C ASP A 139 -8.91 -5.97 -14.13
N LEU A 140 -8.10 -6.95 -13.74
CA LEU A 140 -7.80 -7.23 -12.34
C LEU A 140 -6.50 -6.53 -11.96
N ILE A 141 -6.57 -5.67 -10.97
CA ILE A 141 -5.43 -4.96 -10.40
C ILE A 141 -5.11 -5.55 -9.05
N VAL A 142 -3.83 -5.77 -8.78
CA VAL A 142 -3.35 -6.16 -7.44
C VAL A 142 -2.50 -5.05 -6.88
N VAL A 143 -2.63 -4.82 -5.58
CA VAL A 143 -1.81 -3.87 -4.82
C VAL A 143 -0.70 -4.65 -4.12
N THR A 144 0.56 -4.28 -4.35
CA THR A 144 1.72 -4.85 -3.64
C THR A 144 2.57 -3.76 -2.99
N PRO A 145 3.38 -4.08 -1.97
CA PRO A 145 4.32 -3.11 -1.41
C PRO A 145 5.37 -2.68 -2.43
N ASN A 146 5.71 -1.40 -2.46
CA ASN A 146 6.83 -0.94 -3.27
C ASN A 146 8.15 -1.22 -2.58
N ARG A 147 8.99 -2.05 -3.22
CA ARG A 147 10.34 -2.38 -2.72
C ARG A 147 11.42 -1.43 -3.20
N SER A 148 11.06 -0.47 -4.04
CA SER A 148 12.02 0.53 -4.52
C SER A 148 12.33 1.50 -3.38
N TRP A 149 13.49 1.32 -2.76
CA TRP A 149 13.98 2.11 -1.63
C TRP A 149 14.15 3.61 -1.95
N LEU A 150 14.36 3.97 -3.22
CA LEU A 150 14.46 5.36 -3.70
C LEU A 150 13.12 5.97 -4.13
N SER A 151 12.01 5.25 -3.99
CA SER A 151 10.70 5.77 -4.37
C SER A 151 10.01 6.48 -3.21
N SER A 152 9.32 7.58 -3.53
CA SER A 152 8.40 8.26 -2.62
C SER A 152 7.01 7.59 -2.58
N HIS A 153 6.80 6.53 -3.34
CA HIS A 153 5.54 5.80 -3.39
C HIS A 153 5.64 4.51 -2.59
N ASP A 154 4.66 4.25 -1.72
CA ASP A 154 4.70 3.11 -0.80
C ASP A 154 4.19 1.81 -1.44
N PHE A 155 3.45 1.89 -2.55
CA PHE A 155 2.79 0.74 -3.18
C PHE A 155 3.04 0.66 -4.70
N ARG A 156 2.71 -0.50 -5.27
CA ARG A 156 2.64 -0.73 -6.71
C ARG A 156 1.28 -1.31 -7.08
N LEU A 157 0.75 -0.84 -8.20
CA LEU A 157 -0.47 -1.36 -8.80
C LEU A 157 -0.08 -2.17 -10.03
N THR A 158 -0.48 -3.43 -10.09
CA THR A 158 -0.12 -4.32 -11.21
C THR A 158 -1.36 -4.89 -11.86
N ASN A 159 -1.55 -4.57 -13.14
CA ASN A 159 -2.61 -5.11 -13.98
C ASN A 159 -2.29 -6.57 -14.35
N GLN A 160 -3.10 -7.50 -13.87
CA GLN A 160 -2.91 -8.94 -14.07
C GLN A 160 -3.15 -9.39 -15.51
N ASN A 161 -3.95 -8.64 -16.27
CA ASN A 161 -4.25 -8.95 -17.66
C ASN A 161 -3.08 -8.62 -18.58
N THR A 162 -2.33 -7.55 -18.27
CA THR A 162 -1.24 -7.03 -19.13
C THR A 162 0.16 -7.17 -18.54
N GLY A 163 0.28 -7.50 -17.25
CA GLY A 163 1.54 -7.49 -16.50
C GLY A 163 2.11 -6.09 -16.24
N VAL A 164 1.42 -5.03 -16.68
CA VAL A 164 1.88 -3.65 -16.52
C VAL A 164 1.79 -3.24 -15.05
N SER A 165 2.90 -2.75 -14.50
CA SER A 165 3.01 -2.35 -13.10
C SER A 165 3.47 -0.89 -12.96
N VAL A 166 2.80 -0.13 -12.10
CA VAL A 166 3.03 1.29 -11.86
C VAL A 166 3.26 1.55 -10.36
N GLN A 167 4.09 2.52 -10.02
CA GLN A 167 4.26 2.96 -8.63
C GLN A 167 3.12 3.90 -8.25
N ALA A 168 2.53 3.74 -7.05
CA ALA A 168 1.41 4.54 -6.62
C ALA A 168 1.39 4.78 -5.09
N SER A 169 0.69 5.84 -4.68
CA SER A 169 0.40 6.17 -3.29
C SER A 169 -1.11 6.29 -3.09
N LEU A 170 -1.62 5.79 -1.97
CA LEU A 170 -3.03 5.94 -1.61
C LEU A 170 -3.30 7.39 -1.23
N THR A 171 -4.17 8.06 -1.97
CA THR A 171 -4.56 9.47 -1.72
C THR A 171 -5.88 9.60 -0.99
N LEU A 172 -6.84 8.72 -1.29
CA LEU A 172 -8.14 8.68 -0.65
C LEU A 172 -8.50 7.23 -0.33
N GLY A 173 -8.99 6.99 0.89
CA GLY A 173 -9.40 5.66 1.31
C GLY A 173 -10.70 5.20 0.66
N PRO A 174 -11.10 3.95 0.88
CA PRO A 174 -12.39 3.44 0.45
C PRO A 174 -13.57 4.23 1.03
N ILE A 175 -14.74 4.10 0.42
CA ILE A 175 -15.98 4.69 0.92
C ILE A 175 -16.44 3.90 2.15
N TYR A 176 -16.66 4.59 3.27
CA TYR A 176 -17.05 3.97 4.52
C TYR A 176 -18.35 3.16 4.38
N ASN A 177 -18.36 1.92 4.88
CA ASN A 177 -19.47 0.96 4.77
C ASN A 177 -19.92 0.63 3.33
N ALA A 178 -19.05 0.79 2.32
CA ALA A 178 -19.35 0.32 0.97
C ALA A 178 -19.20 -1.22 0.85
N PRO A 179 -19.82 -1.86 -0.17
CA PRO A 179 -19.79 -3.33 -0.32
C PRO A 179 -18.40 -3.96 -0.50
N PHE A 180 -17.41 -3.17 -0.90
CA PHE A 180 -16.02 -3.61 -1.13
C PHE A 180 -15.04 -3.07 -0.08
N THR A 181 -15.57 -2.50 1.01
CA THR A 181 -14.74 -1.92 2.07
C THR A 181 -14.63 -2.89 3.23
N HIS A 182 -13.39 -3.12 3.65
CA HIS A 182 -13.05 -4.00 4.77
C HIS A 182 -12.61 -3.17 5.98
N TRP A 183 -12.96 -3.62 7.18
CA TRP A 183 -12.53 -3.01 8.44
C TRP A 183 -12.32 -4.05 9.54
N ILE A 184 -11.46 -3.69 10.48
CA ILE A 184 -11.11 -4.56 11.60
C ILE A 184 -12.26 -4.60 12.59
N VAL A 185 -12.79 -5.78 12.89
CA VAL A 185 -13.80 -5.98 13.96
C VAL A 185 -13.19 -6.51 15.26
N GLY A 186 -11.98 -7.04 15.20
CA GLY A 186 -11.26 -7.55 16.37
C GLY A 186 -9.78 -7.74 16.10
N ILE A 187 -8.97 -7.65 17.16
CA ILE A 187 -7.54 -7.94 17.12
C ILE A 187 -7.18 -8.77 18.35
N ASP A 188 -6.52 -9.91 18.12
CA ASP A 188 -5.86 -10.70 19.15
C ASP A 188 -4.35 -10.53 19.00
N TYR A 189 -3.79 -9.58 19.75
CA TYR A 189 -2.35 -9.29 19.75
C TYR A 189 -1.51 -10.43 20.32
N TYR A 190 -2.08 -11.30 21.18
CA TYR A 190 -1.34 -12.41 21.76
C TYR A 190 -1.12 -13.51 20.71
N ASN A 191 -2.14 -13.77 19.88
CA ASN A 191 -2.09 -14.78 18.83
C ASN A 191 -1.74 -14.20 17.44
N ASN A 192 -1.37 -12.92 17.34
CA ASN A 192 -1.10 -12.21 16.07
C ASN A 192 -2.21 -12.43 15.04
N THR A 193 -3.45 -12.24 15.46
CA THR A 193 -4.65 -12.51 14.64
C THR A 193 -5.52 -11.27 14.50
N VAL A 194 -5.97 -10.99 13.28
CA VAL A 194 -6.89 -9.90 12.95
C VAL A 194 -8.21 -10.50 12.45
N TYR A 195 -9.33 -9.92 12.88
CA TYR A 195 -10.67 -10.33 12.47
C TYR A 195 -11.27 -9.21 11.63
N LEU A 196 -11.77 -9.54 10.43
CA LEU A 196 -12.45 -8.59 9.55
C LEU A 196 -13.97 -8.76 9.62
N GLU A 197 -14.69 -7.75 9.13
CA GLU A 197 -16.15 -7.65 9.14
C GLU A 197 -16.85 -8.74 8.32
N ASP A 198 -16.18 -9.28 7.31
CA ASP A 198 -16.65 -10.40 6.50
C ASP A 198 -16.55 -11.77 7.22
N GLY A 199 -16.08 -11.77 8.47
CA GLY A 199 -15.91 -12.95 9.31
C GLY A 199 -14.60 -13.71 9.06
N THR A 200 -13.72 -13.19 8.20
CA THR A 200 -12.41 -13.81 7.97
C THR A 200 -11.45 -13.58 9.13
N VAL A 201 -10.60 -14.58 9.36
CA VAL A 201 -9.60 -14.59 10.43
C VAL A 201 -8.22 -14.59 9.78
N TRP A 202 -7.42 -13.60 10.11
CA TRP A 202 -6.14 -13.33 9.48
C TRP A 202 -5.00 -13.61 10.45
N LYS A 203 -4.20 -14.63 10.15
CA LYS A 203 -2.98 -14.90 10.89
C LYS A 203 -1.86 -14.03 10.34
N MET A 204 -1.44 -13.04 11.12
CA MET A 204 -0.43 -12.06 10.73
C MET A 204 0.98 -12.65 10.85
N SER A 205 1.85 -12.19 9.97
CA SER A 205 3.27 -12.54 9.98
C SER A 205 3.98 -11.87 11.16
N TYR A 206 4.76 -12.65 11.90
CA TYR A 206 5.63 -12.13 12.97
C TYR A 206 6.64 -11.08 12.47
N PHE A 207 7.02 -11.12 11.19
CA PHE A 207 7.95 -10.16 10.61
C PHE A 207 7.35 -8.76 10.42
N THR A 208 6.02 -8.66 10.38
CA THR A 208 5.28 -7.40 10.25
C THR A 208 4.45 -7.11 11.50
N GLU A 209 4.80 -7.72 12.64
CA GLU A 209 4.08 -7.55 13.89
C GLU A 209 4.08 -6.09 14.38
N ASN A 210 5.22 -5.41 14.21
CA ASN A 210 5.35 -4.02 14.64
C ASN A 210 4.35 -3.08 13.93
N SER A 211 4.04 -3.32 12.66
CA SER A 211 3.07 -2.49 11.93
C SER A 211 1.67 -2.60 12.55
N PHE A 212 1.19 -3.82 12.79
CA PHE A 212 -0.20 -4.00 13.21
C PHE A 212 -0.44 -3.79 14.72
N ARG A 213 0.62 -3.68 15.54
CA ARG A 213 0.50 -3.39 16.99
C ARG A 213 -0.23 -2.08 17.30
N ASN A 214 -0.20 -1.13 16.37
CA ASN A 214 -0.87 0.17 16.52
C ASN A 214 -2.25 0.22 15.86
N TRP A 215 -2.64 -0.85 15.17
CA TRP A 215 -3.96 -0.93 14.56
C TRP A 215 -5.02 -1.01 15.65
N VAL A 216 -6.23 -0.54 15.37
CA VAL A 216 -7.34 -0.63 16.31
C VAL A 216 -8.58 -1.16 15.60
N VAL A 217 -9.55 -1.61 16.39
CA VAL A 217 -10.87 -1.97 15.87
C VAL A 217 -11.50 -0.76 15.20
N ASN A 218 -12.21 -1.00 14.10
CA ASN A 218 -12.79 -0.06 13.14
C ASN A 218 -11.81 0.61 12.18
N ASP A 219 -10.52 0.27 12.20
CA ASP A 219 -9.62 0.68 11.13
C ASP A 219 -10.04 0.08 9.80
N THR A 220 -10.03 0.90 8.75
CA THR A 220 -10.30 0.46 7.38
C THR A 220 -9.03 -0.14 6.78
N VAL A 221 -9.20 -1.27 6.12
CA VAL A 221 -8.12 -2.00 5.47
C VAL A 221 -8.41 -2.24 4.00
N ILE A 222 -7.36 -2.20 3.18
CA ILE A 222 -7.38 -2.68 1.79
C ILE A 222 -6.57 -3.97 1.74
N ILE A 223 -7.12 -4.99 1.09
CA ILE A 223 -6.43 -6.28 0.95
C ILE A 223 -5.55 -6.22 -0.30
N GLY A 224 -4.27 -6.54 -0.14
CA GLY A 224 -3.31 -6.62 -1.22
C GLY A 224 -2.61 -7.99 -1.28
N ILE A 225 -1.60 -8.06 -2.13
CA ILE A 225 -0.76 -9.24 -2.32
C ILE A 225 0.64 -8.97 -1.79
N ASN A 226 1.17 -9.94 -1.05
CA ASN A 226 2.56 -9.93 -0.62
C ASN A 226 3.42 -10.52 -1.74
N ASP A 227 4.17 -9.69 -2.46
CA ASP A 227 5.19 -10.14 -3.43
C ASP A 227 6.55 -10.48 -2.75
N GLY A 228 6.50 -10.73 -1.45
CA GLY A 228 7.55 -11.11 -0.50
C GLY A 228 8.48 -12.23 -0.94
N TRP A 229 9.72 -12.19 -0.47
CA TRP A 229 10.50 -13.44 -0.33
C TRP A 229 9.81 -14.45 0.61
N LEU A 230 8.94 -13.96 1.51
CA LEU A 230 8.08 -14.76 2.40
C LEU A 230 6.60 -14.79 1.96
N SER A 231 6.31 -14.52 0.68
CA SER A 231 4.95 -14.59 0.15
C SER A 231 4.30 -15.96 0.33
N TYR A 232 5.10 -17.04 0.33
CA TYR A 232 4.60 -18.41 0.46
C TYR A 232 3.83 -18.66 1.78
N THR A 233 4.27 -18.08 2.90
CA THR A 233 3.61 -18.29 4.21
C THR A 233 2.57 -17.22 4.53
N SER A 234 2.60 -16.10 3.81
CA SER A 234 1.72 -14.96 4.03
C SER A 234 1.50 -14.28 2.69
N PRO A 235 0.62 -14.84 1.83
CA PRO A 235 0.47 -14.42 0.44
C PRO A 235 -0.21 -13.07 0.29
N ASN A 236 -0.83 -12.57 1.36
CA ASN A 236 -1.57 -11.32 1.36
C ASN A 236 -0.94 -10.29 2.27
N ILE A 237 -1.31 -9.03 2.02
CA ILE A 237 -1.11 -7.92 2.96
C ILE A 237 -2.46 -7.32 3.31
N LEU A 238 -2.58 -6.82 4.53
CA LEU A 238 -3.62 -5.89 4.92
C LEU A 238 -2.96 -4.51 4.98
N ILE A 239 -3.49 -3.55 4.23
CA ILE A 239 -3.03 -2.15 4.19
C ILE A 239 -3.96 -1.35 5.09
N ASN A 240 -3.47 -0.84 6.21
CA ASN A 240 -4.28 -0.01 7.11
C ASN A 240 -4.34 1.41 6.56
N VAL A 241 -5.51 1.81 6.07
CA VAL A 241 -5.74 3.10 5.42
C VAL A 241 -5.51 4.26 6.39
N ASN A 242 -5.90 4.08 7.65
CA ASN A 242 -5.82 5.10 8.68
C ASN A 242 -4.39 5.36 9.16
N MET A 243 -3.49 4.38 9.07
CA MET A 243 -2.06 4.48 9.43
C MET A 243 -1.14 4.64 8.22
N LEU A 244 -1.62 4.33 7.02
CA LEU A 244 -0.85 4.21 5.78
C LEU A 244 0.36 3.26 5.93
N ASP A 245 0.15 2.13 6.60
CA ASP A 245 1.11 1.04 6.70
C ASP A 245 0.48 -0.29 6.24
N TYR A 246 1.24 -1.38 6.31
CA TYR A 246 0.72 -2.70 6.00
C TYR A 246 1.35 -3.79 6.86
N ALA A 247 0.63 -4.90 6.99
CA ALA A 247 1.13 -6.12 7.59
C ALA A 247 0.78 -7.33 6.72
N ALA A 248 1.71 -8.28 6.61
CA ALA A 248 1.51 -9.48 5.83
C ALA A 248 0.73 -10.52 6.64
N GLY A 249 -0.09 -11.33 5.98
CA GLY A 249 -0.87 -12.38 6.64
C GLY A 249 -1.43 -13.41 5.68
N ILE A 250 -2.17 -14.36 6.23
CA ILE A 250 -2.93 -15.38 5.51
C ILE A 250 -4.27 -15.59 6.18
N VAL A 251 -5.31 -15.85 5.40
CA VAL A 251 -6.61 -16.27 5.94
C VAL A 251 -6.49 -17.66 6.56
N ALA A 252 -6.85 -17.78 7.83
CA ALA A 252 -6.97 -19.04 8.53
C ALA A 252 -8.38 -19.62 8.32
N HIS A 253 -8.44 -20.85 7.81
CA HIS A 253 -9.68 -21.62 7.67
C HIS A 253 -10.05 -22.34 8.97
#